data_AF-Q9ZFB7-F1
#
_entry.id   AF-Q9ZFB7-F1
#
_cell.length_a   1.000
_cell.length_b   1.000
_cell.length_c   1.000
_cell.angle_alpha   90.00
_cell.angle_beta   90.00
_cell.angle_gamma   90.00
#
_symmetry.space_group_name_H-M   'P 1'
#
loop_
_entity.id
_entity.type
_entity.pdbx_description
1 polymer ?
#
loop_
_entity_poly.entity_id
_entity_poly.type
_entity_poly.pdbx_seq_one_letter_code
_entity_poly.pdbx_strand_id
1 'polypeptide(L)'
;WRDLGPLPGTKLRHTLWSKGKLLVNMNTNEPLRPSDVAVGSLTFAMPEGLEEHDEDFQNEIAKAALMIIRLEPDSIKDKRELEWSHEGIVAYSKICTHVGCPISLYEQQTHHALCPCHQSTFDLADGARVIFGPAGHALPQLRIGVNDEGYLEALGDFEEPVGPAYWERG
;
A
#
# COMPACT_ATOMS: atom_id res chain seq x y z
N TRP A 1 -26.98 12.82 -10.22
CA TRP A 1 -27.40 11.70 -11.09
C TRP A 1 -27.08 10.39 -10.39
N ARG A 2 -28.06 9.49 -10.27
CA ARG A 2 -28.16 8.47 -9.21
C ARG A 2 -28.43 7.09 -9.83
N ASP A 3 -27.72 6.76 -10.91
CA ASP A 3 -28.14 5.70 -11.84
C ASP A 3 -26.98 4.84 -12.42
N LEU A 4 -25.85 4.74 -11.73
CA LEU A 4 -24.73 3.91 -12.17
C LEU A 4 -24.41 2.84 -11.14
N GLY A 5 -25.25 1.80 -11.13
CA GLY A 5 -24.94 0.51 -10.51
C GLY A 5 -25.29 0.39 -9.02
N PRO A 6 -25.37 -0.86 -8.53
CA PRO A 6 -25.60 -1.14 -7.12
C PRO A 6 -24.51 -0.50 -6.25
N LEU A 7 -24.88 -0.06 -5.05
CA LEU A 7 -23.93 0.46 -4.08
C LEU A 7 -22.83 -0.61 -3.87
N PRO A 8 -21.55 -0.23 -3.80
CA PRO A 8 -20.46 -1.18 -3.58
C PRO A 8 -20.59 -1.92 -2.23
N GLY A 9 -21.43 -1.39 -1.32
CA GLY A 9 -21.62 -1.91 0.02
C GLY A 9 -20.29 -1.96 0.76
N THR A 10 -20.08 -3.02 1.53
CA THR A 10 -18.84 -3.23 2.30
C THR A 10 -17.72 -3.86 1.48
N LYS A 11 -17.94 -4.25 0.22
CA LYS A 11 -16.94 -4.99 -0.58
C LYS A 11 -15.64 -4.20 -0.82
N LEU A 12 -15.72 -2.87 -0.81
CA LEU A 12 -14.56 -1.99 -0.96
C LEU A 12 -13.86 -1.67 0.37
N ARG A 13 -14.43 -2.08 1.51
CA ARG A 13 -13.88 -1.78 2.84
C ARG A 13 -12.76 -2.72 3.25
N HIS A 14 -12.69 -3.90 2.63
CA HIS A 14 -11.76 -4.95 3.02
C HIS A 14 -10.93 -5.43 1.84
N THR A 15 -9.69 -5.79 2.15
CA THR A 15 -8.77 -6.43 1.20
C THR A 15 -8.53 -7.88 1.60
N LEU A 16 -7.66 -8.59 0.88
CA LEU A 16 -7.19 -9.92 1.28
C LEU A 16 -6.14 -9.87 2.41
N TRP A 17 -5.69 -8.68 2.83
CA TRP A 17 -4.78 -8.56 3.96
C TRP A 17 -5.46 -8.97 5.26
N SER A 18 -4.76 -9.79 6.04
CA SER A 18 -5.16 -10.22 7.37
C SER A 18 -3.91 -10.54 8.17
N LYS A 19 -4.05 -10.64 9.50
CA LYS A 19 -2.93 -10.97 10.38
C LYS A 19 -2.24 -12.27 9.92
N GLY A 20 -0.91 -12.23 9.82
CA GLY A 20 -0.06 -13.36 9.44
C GLY A 20 0.11 -13.57 7.94
N LYS A 21 -0.55 -12.76 7.09
CA LYS A 21 -0.33 -12.84 5.63
C LYS A 21 1.07 -12.34 5.30
N LEU A 22 1.86 -13.17 4.64
CA LEU A 22 3.19 -12.78 4.18
C LEU A 22 3.09 -11.74 3.07
N LEU A 23 4.06 -10.84 3.04
CA LEU A 23 4.25 -9.89 1.94
C LEU A 23 5.07 -10.59 0.85
N VAL A 24 4.43 -10.90 -0.27
CA VAL A 24 5.04 -11.60 -1.40
C VAL A 24 5.44 -10.59 -2.47
N ASN A 25 6.68 -10.68 -2.95
CA ASN A 25 7.16 -9.86 -4.06
C ASN A 25 6.37 -10.15 -5.34
N MET A 26 5.74 -9.13 -5.93
CA MET A 26 4.90 -9.30 -7.13
C MET A 26 5.67 -9.76 -8.38
N ASN A 27 7.00 -9.56 -8.42
CA ASN A 27 7.81 -9.93 -9.58
C ASN A 27 8.41 -11.33 -9.47
N THR A 28 8.75 -11.77 -8.26
CA THR A 28 9.41 -13.07 -8.04
C THR A 28 8.47 -14.13 -7.45
N ASN A 29 7.31 -13.73 -6.93
CA ASN A 29 6.40 -14.57 -6.15
C ASN A 29 7.05 -15.20 -4.90
N GLU A 30 8.08 -14.56 -4.36
CA GLU A 30 8.77 -15.02 -3.15
C GLU A 30 8.37 -14.15 -1.94
N PRO A 31 8.19 -14.75 -0.75
CA PRO A 31 8.01 -14.01 0.49
C PRO A 31 9.22 -13.12 0.80
N LEU A 32 8.95 -11.86 1.14
CA LEU A 32 10.00 -10.88 1.41
C LEU A 32 10.54 -10.98 2.84
N ARG A 33 11.85 -10.79 2.98
CA ARG A 33 12.52 -10.52 4.25
C ARG A 33 12.96 -9.05 4.33
N PRO A 34 13.22 -8.50 5.52
CA PRO A 34 13.77 -7.16 5.65
C PRO A 34 15.07 -6.93 4.86
N SER A 35 15.90 -7.97 4.70
CA SER A 35 17.14 -7.91 3.92
C SER A 35 16.93 -7.73 2.42
N ASP A 36 15.74 -8.07 1.90
CA ASP A 36 15.43 -8.02 0.47
C ASP A 36 14.97 -6.62 0.04
N VAL A 37 14.72 -5.74 1.01
CA VAL A 37 14.32 -4.34 0.80
C VAL A 37 15.52 -3.44 1.11
N ALA A 38 16.24 -3.04 0.06
CA ALA A 38 17.35 -2.10 0.21
C ALA A 38 16.84 -0.70 0.57
N VAL A 39 17.62 0.06 1.36
CA VAL A 39 17.30 1.45 1.69
C VAL A 39 17.16 2.27 0.40
N GLY A 40 16.04 3.00 0.29
CA GLY A 40 15.68 3.81 -0.86
C GLY A 40 15.23 3.01 -2.09
N SER A 41 15.01 1.70 -1.98
CA SER A 41 14.35 0.92 -3.03
C SER A 41 12.83 0.95 -2.89
N LEU A 42 12.13 0.91 -4.02
CA LEU A 42 10.69 0.67 -4.10
C LEU A 42 10.48 -0.75 -4.61
N THR A 43 9.80 -1.57 -3.82
CA THR A 43 9.38 -2.94 -4.19
C THR A 43 7.86 -3.01 -4.17
N PHE A 44 7.28 -3.80 -5.08
CA PHE A 44 5.83 -4.05 -5.06
C PHE A 44 5.54 -5.42 -4.44
N ALA A 45 4.50 -5.46 -3.62
CA ALA A 45 4.10 -6.69 -2.94
C ALA A 45 2.59 -6.92 -3.00
N MET A 46 2.22 -8.17 -2.78
CA MET A 46 0.84 -8.64 -2.70
C MET A 46 0.70 -9.63 -1.53
N PRO A 47 -0.52 -9.89 -1.05
CA PRO A 47 -0.72 -10.87 0.01
C PRO A 47 -0.44 -12.28 -0.47
N GLU A 48 0.12 -13.10 0.41
CA GLU A 48 0.25 -14.53 0.19
C GLU A 48 -1.07 -15.20 -0.20
N GLY A 49 -1.00 -16.09 -1.19
CA GLY A 49 -2.12 -16.88 -1.69
C GLY A 49 -3.02 -16.16 -2.70
N LEU A 50 -2.57 -15.02 -3.23
CA LEU A 50 -3.16 -14.38 -4.39
C LEU A 50 -2.29 -14.71 -5.63
N GLU A 51 -2.83 -15.52 -6.55
CA GLU A 51 -2.09 -16.03 -7.71
C GLU A 51 -2.69 -15.49 -9.02
N GLU A 52 -1.86 -15.20 -10.02
CA GLU A 52 -2.30 -14.55 -11.28
C GLU A 52 -3.38 -15.33 -12.06
N HIS A 53 -3.49 -16.64 -11.81
CA HIS A 53 -4.48 -17.50 -12.45
C HIS A 53 -5.82 -17.58 -11.69
N ASP A 54 -5.93 -16.96 -10.51
CA ASP A 54 -7.18 -16.93 -9.76
C ASP A 54 -8.23 -16.11 -10.52
N GLU A 55 -9.47 -16.61 -10.59
CA GLU A 55 -10.55 -15.95 -11.33
C GLU A 55 -10.80 -14.50 -10.87
N ASP A 56 -10.62 -14.24 -9.57
CA ASP A 56 -10.80 -12.93 -8.95
C ASP A 56 -9.49 -12.12 -8.81
N PHE A 57 -8.37 -12.60 -9.36
CA PHE A 57 -7.05 -11.97 -9.19
C PHE A 57 -7.08 -10.47 -9.48
N GLN A 58 -7.65 -10.07 -10.62
CA GLN A 58 -7.71 -8.67 -11.04
C GLN A 58 -8.50 -7.79 -10.07
N ASN A 59 -9.59 -8.32 -9.50
CA ASN A 59 -10.40 -7.60 -8.53
C ASN A 59 -9.66 -7.43 -7.20
N GLU A 60 -8.95 -8.46 -6.77
CA GLU A 60 -8.26 -8.46 -5.48
C GLU A 60 -6.95 -7.68 -5.53
N ILE A 61 -6.13 -7.84 -6.56
CA ILE A 61 -4.87 -7.09 -6.70
C ILE A 61 -5.12 -5.59 -6.87
N ALA A 62 -6.24 -5.20 -7.49
CA ALA A 62 -6.66 -3.79 -7.61
C ALA A 62 -6.95 -3.11 -6.27
N LYS A 63 -7.06 -3.88 -5.17
CA LYS A 63 -7.22 -3.38 -3.80
C LYS A 63 -6.01 -3.68 -2.92
N ALA A 64 -5.41 -4.86 -3.09
CA ALA A 64 -4.40 -5.40 -2.18
C ALA A 64 -2.95 -5.05 -2.54
N ALA A 65 -2.68 -4.54 -3.74
CA ALA A 65 -1.31 -4.22 -4.16
C ALA A 65 -0.64 -3.18 -3.23
N LEU A 66 0.59 -3.49 -2.81
CA LEU A 66 1.42 -2.66 -1.93
C LEU A 66 2.64 -2.09 -2.64
N MET A 67 3.05 -0.94 -2.12
CA MET A 67 4.39 -0.38 -2.26
C MET A 67 5.12 -0.58 -0.94
N ILE A 68 6.30 -1.18 -1.00
CA ILE A 68 7.23 -1.32 0.12
C ILE A 68 8.45 -0.45 -0.17
N ILE A 69 8.79 0.40 0.80
CA ILE A 69 9.95 1.27 0.73
C ILE A 69 10.71 1.13 2.05
N ARG A 70 12.04 1.08 1.99
CA ARG A 70 12.86 1.19 3.20
C ARG A 70 13.45 2.58 3.29
N LEU A 71 13.00 3.35 4.28
CA LEU A 71 13.53 4.65 4.64
C LEU A 71 14.52 4.50 5.79
N GLU A 72 15.38 5.50 5.98
CA GLU A 72 16.08 5.64 7.25
C GLU A 72 15.06 5.98 8.35
N PRO A 73 15.03 5.28 9.49
CA PRO A 73 14.03 5.51 10.54
C PRO A 73 13.94 6.97 11.00
N ASP A 74 15.08 7.66 11.07
CA ASP A 74 15.15 9.06 11.47
C ASP A 74 14.56 10.04 10.43
N SER A 75 14.34 9.57 9.19
CA SER A 75 13.70 10.36 8.13
C SER A 75 12.17 10.29 8.20
N ILE A 76 11.59 9.32 8.93
CA ILE A 76 10.15 9.15 9.09
C ILE A 76 9.63 10.19 10.09
N LYS A 77 8.76 11.10 9.61
CA LYS A 77 8.24 12.23 10.39
C LYS A 77 6.99 11.86 11.19
N ASP A 78 6.15 10.98 10.63
CA ASP A 78 4.92 10.55 11.28
C ASP A 78 5.17 9.42 12.29
N LYS A 79 4.68 9.59 13.51
CA LYS A 79 4.94 8.63 14.59
C LYS A 79 4.20 7.31 14.38
N ARG A 80 2.98 7.36 13.85
CA ARG A 80 2.20 6.16 13.56
C ARG A 80 2.85 5.38 12.42
N GLU A 81 3.32 6.09 11.40
CA GLU A 81 4.10 5.49 10.32
C GLU A 81 5.28 4.70 10.83
N LEU A 82 6.09 5.32 11.70
CA LEU A 82 7.24 4.66 12.30
C LEU A 82 6.83 3.44 13.15
N GLU A 83 5.77 3.56 13.97
CA GLU A 83 5.26 2.45 14.80
C GLU A 83 4.73 1.27 13.97
N TRP A 84 4.18 1.56 12.79
CA TRP A 84 3.62 0.55 11.88
C TRP A 84 4.63 0.01 10.87
N SER A 85 5.82 0.60 10.83
CA SER A 85 6.97 0.17 10.05
C SER A 85 7.78 -0.92 10.77
N HIS A 86 8.69 -1.56 10.05
CA HIS A 86 9.71 -2.43 10.62
C HIS A 86 11.10 -2.01 10.13
N GLU A 87 11.99 -1.55 11.02
CA GLU A 87 13.34 -1.07 10.65
C GLU A 87 13.36 -0.03 9.51
N GLY A 88 12.38 0.87 9.49
CA GLY A 88 12.19 1.88 8.44
C GLY A 88 11.52 1.35 7.17
N ILE A 89 11.18 0.07 7.11
CA ILE A 89 10.37 -0.51 6.04
C ILE A 89 8.92 -0.11 6.26
N VAL A 90 8.38 0.68 5.33
CA VAL A 90 6.99 1.13 5.32
C VAL A 90 6.25 0.47 4.17
N ALA A 91 5.00 0.10 4.41
CA ALA A 91 4.12 -0.53 3.43
C ALA A 91 2.87 0.33 3.22
N TYR A 92 2.72 0.87 2.01
CA TYR A 92 1.57 1.68 1.63
C TYR A 92 0.78 1.03 0.49
N SER A 93 -0.52 1.30 0.41
CA SER A 93 -1.28 0.91 -0.76
C SER A 93 -0.69 1.52 -2.04
N LYS A 94 -0.57 0.69 -3.08
CA LYS A 94 -0.18 1.11 -4.44
C LYS A 94 -1.30 1.87 -5.17
N ILE A 95 -2.51 1.91 -4.61
CA ILE A 95 -3.71 2.39 -5.30
C ILE A 95 -3.92 3.87 -5.00
N CYS A 96 -3.78 4.70 -6.04
CA CYS A 96 -3.93 6.14 -5.90
C CYS A 96 -5.34 6.51 -5.42
N THR A 97 -5.38 7.39 -4.42
CA THR A 97 -6.59 7.87 -3.75
C THR A 97 -7.37 8.91 -4.53
N HIS A 98 -6.93 9.21 -5.76
CA HIS A 98 -7.71 9.97 -6.72
C HIS A 98 -8.72 9.05 -7.43
N VAL A 99 -8.28 8.31 -8.44
CA VAL A 99 -9.15 7.47 -9.30
C VAL A 99 -8.71 5.99 -9.34
N GLY A 100 -7.91 5.55 -8.38
CA GLY A 100 -7.53 4.12 -8.27
C GLY A 100 -6.38 3.70 -9.16
N CYS A 101 -5.68 4.63 -9.80
CA CYS A 101 -4.53 4.30 -10.63
C CYS A 101 -3.40 3.65 -9.81
N PRO A 102 -2.72 2.62 -10.35
CA PRO A 102 -1.55 2.03 -9.71
C PRO A 102 -0.37 3.02 -9.73
N ILE A 103 0.09 3.43 -8.56
CA ILE A 103 1.33 4.19 -8.36
C ILE A 103 2.50 3.29 -8.69
N SER A 104 3.50 3.81 -9.39
CA SER A 104 4.66 3.01 -9.85
C SER A 104 5.99 3.78 -9.87
N LEU A 105 5.95 5.09 -9.65
CA LEU A 105 7.12 5.95 -9.69
C LEU A 105 7.45 6.40 -8.27
N TYR A 106 8.74 6.36 -7.94
CA TYR A 106 9.28 6.82 -6.67
C TYR A 106 10.53 7.65 -6.93
N GLU A 107 10.61 8.78 -6.26
CA GLU A 107 11.80 9.60 -6.22
C GLU A 107 12.46 9.50 -4.84
N GLN A 108 13.67 8.95 -4.85
CA GLN A 108 14.39 8.52 -3.66
C GLN A 108 14.86 9.69 -2.79
N GLN A 109 15.38 10.78 -3.38
CA GLN A 109 15.93 11.89 -2.60
C GLN A 109 14.88 12.64 -1.79
N THR A 110 13.66 12.71 -2.32
CA THR A 110 12.55 13.39 -1.66
C THR A 110 11.55 12.43 -1.02
N HIS A 111 11.77 11.12 -1.13
CA HIS A 111 10.85 10.07 -0.69
C HIS A 111 9.43 10.20 -1.26
N HIS A 112 9.31 10.69 -2.50
CA HIS A 112 7.99 10.96 -3.09
C HIS A 112 7.51 9.80 -3.95
N ALA A 113 6.27 9.37 -3.75
CA ALA A 113 5.55 8.50 -4.67
C ALA A 113 4.74 9.33 -5.67
N LEU A 114 4.81 8.99 -6.97
CA LEU A 114 4.13 9.71 -8.03
C LEU A 114 3.13 8.81 -8.76
N CYS A 115 1.88 9.26 -8.77
CA CYS A 115 0.83 8.65 -9.59
C CYS A 115 0.93 9.16 -11.03
N PRO A 116 1.10 8.27 -12.03
CA PRO A 116 1.31 8.69 -13.42
C PRO A 116 0.06 9.28 -14.09
N CYS A 117 -1.15 9.03 -13.56
CA CYS A 117 -2.38 9.43 -14.21
C CYS A 117 -2.64 10.94 -14.18
N HIS A 118 -2.51 11.55 -13.00
CA HIS A 118 -2.83 12.97 -12.77
C HIS A 118 -1.82 13.64 -11.83
N GLN A 119 -0.61 13.06 -11.74
CA GLN A 119 0.53 13.61 -11.01
C GLN A 119 0.30 13.78 -9.50
N SER A 120 -0.69 13.09 -8.91
CA SER A 120 -0.82 13.04 -7.46
C SER A 120 0.50 12.57 -6.86
N THR A 121 1.06 13.37 -5.97
CA THR A 121 2.35 13.12 -5.34
C THR A 121 2.14 12.95 -3.84
N PHE A 122 2.79 11.94 -3.26
CA PHE A 122 2.67 11.57 -1.86
C PHE A 122 4.04 11.58 -1.19
N ASP A 123 4.16 12.19 0.00
CA ASP A 123 5.39 12.16 0.80
C ASP A 123 5.42 10.90 1.66
N LEU A 124 6.18 9.89 1.22
CA LEU A 124 6.23 8.58 1.87
C LEU A 124 7.00 8.59 3.19
N ALA A 125 7.65 9.69 3.56
CA ALA A 125 8.31 9.86 4.86
C ALA A 125 7.47 10.69 5.85
N ASP A 126 6.23 11.03 5.47
CA ASP A 126 5.31 11.86 6.25
C ASP A 126 3.87 11.33 6.12
N GLY A 127 3.67 10.07 6.50
CA GLY A 127 2.38 9.40 6.52
C GLY A 127 1.74 9.25 5.13
N ALA A 128 2.54 9.22 4.06
CA ALA A 128 2.08 9.21 2.67
C ALA A 128 1.04 10.31 2.35
N ARG A 129 1.15 11.48 3.00
CA ARG A 129 0.20 12.58 2.76
C ARG A 129 0.33 13.13 1.34
N VAL A 130 -0.79 13.66 0.82
CA VAL A 130 -0.81 14.31 -0.50
C VAL A 130 -0.05 15.64 -0.42
N ILE A 131 0.88 15.84 -1.35
CA ILE A 131 1.64 17.10 -1.47
C ILE A 131 1.36 17.84 -2.78
N PHE A 132 0.85 17.14 -3.79
CA PHE A 132 0.48 17.71 -5.07
C PHE A 132 -0.59 16.85 -5.76
N GLY A 133 -1.35 17.45 -6.68
CA GLY A 133 -2.33 16.78 -7.51
C GLY A 133 -3.69 16.52 -6.83
N PRO A 134 -4.61 15.84 -7.54
CA PRO A 134 -6.02 15.75 -7.15
C PRO A 134 -6.36 14.62 -6.15
N ALA A 135 -5.36 13.94 -5.58
CA ALA A 135 -5.63 12.90 -4.58
C ALA A 135 -6.33 13.47 -3.35
N GLY A 136 -7.39 12.80 -2.89
CA GLY A 136 -8.26 13.34 -1.83
C GLY A 136 -7.73 13.14 -0.40
N HIS A 137 -6.83 12.18 -0.19
CA HIS A 137 -6.25 11.85 1.11
C HIS A 137 -4.95 11.04 0.96
N ALA A 138 -4.25 10.85 2.07
CA ALA A 138 -3.05 10.05 2.17
C ALA A 138 -3.27 8.60 1.71
N LEU A 139 -2.20 7.92 1.30
CA LEU A 139 -2.26 6.49 1.02
C LEU A 139 -2.46 5.73 2.33
N PRO A 140 -3.38 4.75 2.40
CA PRO A 140 -3.48 3.87 3.54
C PRO A 140 -2.17 3.11 3.76
N GLN A 141 -1.70 3.10 5.00
CA GLN A 141 -0.55 2.30 5.42
C GLN A 141 -1.03 0.93 5.91
N LEU A 142 -0.32 -0.12 5.54
CA LEU A 142 -0.49 -1.43 6.12
C LEU A 142 0.47 -1.57 7.29
N ARG A 143 -0.05 -1.98 8.45
CA ARG A 143 0.80 -2.31 9.60
C ARG A 143 1.51 -3.63 9.35
N ILE A 144 2.84 -3.62 9.40
CA ILE A 144 3.66 -4.79 9.13
C ILE A 144 4.54 -5.17 10.31
N GLY A 145 5.05 -6.40 10.27
CA GLY A 145 6.02 -6.93 11.22
C GLY A 145 6.89 -7.99 10.57
N VAL A 146 7.68 -8.66 11.39
CA VAL A 146 8.48 -9.83 10.97
C VAL A 146 8.08 -11.00 11.85
N ASN A 147 7.79 -12.14 11.21
CA ASN A 147 7.44 -13.36 11.91
C ASN A 147 8.67 -14.11 12.44
N ASP A 148 8.44 -15.22 13.15
CA ASP A 148 9.51 -16.04 13.75
C ASP A 148 10.45 -16.70 12.72
N GLU A 149 10.02 -16.78 11.45
CA GLU A 149 10.81 -17.29 10.33
C GLU A 149 11.64 -16.20 9.62
N GLY A 150 11.45 -14.93 10.01
CA GLY A 150 12.18 -13.79 9.46
C GLY A 150 11.53 -13.15 8.22
N TYR A 151 10.29 -13.51 7.88
CA TYR A 151 9.55 -12.92 6.76
C TYR A 151 8.69 -11.75 7.20
N LEU A 152 8.54 -10.78 6.30
CA LEU A 152 7.61 -9.68 6.46
C LEU A 152 6.17 -10.18 6.38
N GLU A 153 5.36 -9.79 7.37
CA GLU A 153 3.94 -10.14 7.45
C GLU A 153 3.07 -8.92 7.75
N ALA A 154 1.81 -8.99 7.33
CA ALA A 154 0.78 -8.05 7.72
C ALA A 154 0.27 -8.37 9.13
N LEU A 155 0.11 -7.34 9.96
CA LEU A 155 -0.46 -7.50 11.31
C LEU A 155 -2.00 -7.40 11.32
N GLY A 156 -2.62 -7.08 10.18
CA GLY A 156 -4.06 -6.91 9.99
C GLY A 156 -4.40 -6.51 8.54
N ASP A 157 -5.65 -6.12 8.31
CA ASP A 157 -6.05 -5.38 7.09
C ASP A 157 -5.71 -3.88 7.25
N PHE A 158 -5.89 -3.10 6.20
CA PHE A 158 -5.85 -1.64 6.31
C PHE A 158 -6.93 -1.14 7.28
N GLU A 159 -6.59 -0.19 8.15
CA GLU A 159 -7.58 0.48 9.02
C GLU A 159 -8.53 1.39 8.23
N GLU A 160 -8.14 1.81 7.02
CA GLU A 160 -8.95 2.65 6.15
C GLU A 160 -9.14 2.00 4.76
N PRO A 161 -10.29 2.24 4.09
CA PRO A 161 -10.51 1.74 2.74
C PRO A 161 -9.44 2.20 1.75
N VAL A 162 -9.02 1.28 0.90
CA VAL A 162 -8.04 1.54 -0.16
C VAL A 162 -8.68 2.25 -1.35
N GLY A 163 -7.91 3.13 -2.00
CA GLY A 163 -8.27 3.74 -3.27
C GLY A 163 -9.12 5.01 -3.12
N PRO A 164 -9.93 5.37 -4.14
CA PRO A 164 -10.69 6.61 -4.19
C PRO A 164 -11.63 6.82 -3.01
N ALA A 165 -11.87 8.07 -2.66
CA ALA A 165 -12.97 8.41 -1.77
C ALA A 165 -14.33 8.07 -2.39
N TYR A 166 -15.22 7.50 -1.59
CA TYR A 166 -16.62 7.25 -1.92
C TYR A 166 -17.49 7.67 -0.73
N TRP A 167 -18.80 7.80 -0.95
CA TRP A 167 -19.75 8.40 0.00
C TRP A 167 -19.88 7.69 1.36
N GLU A 168 -19.33 6.47 1.50
CA GLU A 168 -19.43 5.57 2.67
C GLU A 168 -18.03 5.17 3.22
N ARG A 169 -17.02 6.02 3.05
CA ARG A 169 -15.65 5.74 3.55
C ARG A 169 -15.55 5.77 5.08
N GLY A 170 -16.45 6.48 5.77
CA GLY A 170 -16.56 6.52 7.24
C GLY A 170 -17.42 5.40 7.82
#